data_AF-A0A7Z8ZE19-F1
#
_entry.id   AF-A0A7Z8ZE19-F1
#
_cell.length_a   1.000
_cell.length_b   1.000
_cell.length_c   1.000
_cell.angle_alpha   90.00
_cell.angle_beta   90.00
_cell.angle_gamma   90.00
#
_symmetry.space_group_name_H-M   'P 1'
#
loop_
_entity.id
_entity.type
_entity.pdbx_description
1 polymer ?
#
loop_
_entity_poly.entity_id
_entity_poly.type
_entity_poly.pdbx_seq_one_letter_code
_entity_poly.pdbx_strand_id
1 'polypeptide(L)'
;MPEGAFNGTVMMFLPSCHAVGLQSESGLELLIHIGIDTVNLNGQHFSSSLKLGDEVKAGDELIRFDIAAIERAGYDLITPVIVVNGDKQHPLWTTGAPQVDYGDALMTQAAEEVRG
;
A
#
# COMPACT_ATOMS: atom_id res chain seq x y z
N MET A 1 -10.67 -2.93 -16.79
CA MET A 1 -9.60 -2.93 -15.77
C MET A 1 -8.72 -4.14 -16.03
N PRO A 2 -7.39 -4.06 -15.86
CA PRO A 2 -6.53 -5.23 -16.02
C PRO A 2 -6.88 -6.30 -14.96
N GLU A 3 -6.77 -7.57 -15.34
CA GLU A 3 -6.86 -8.69 -14.42
C GLU A 3 -5.73 -8.61 -13.38
N GLY A 4 -6.01 -8.87 -12.10
CA GLY A 4 -5.02 -8.85 -11.01
C GLY A 4 -4.88 -7.51 -10.26
N ALA A 5 -5.76 -6.54 -10.51
CA ALA A 5 -5.84 -5.29 -9.76
C ALA A 5 -6.20 -5.52 -8.27
N PHE A 6 -5.44 -4.91 -7.35
CA PHE A 6 -5.79 -4.90 -5.93
C PHE A 6 -6.99 -3.98 -5.69
N ASN A 7 -8.13 -4.56 -5.36
CA ASN A 7 -9.30 -3.87 -4.82
C ASN A 7 -9.49 -4.30 -3.38
N GLY A 8 -9.96 -3.39 -2.54
CA GLY A 8 -10.14 -3.70 -1.13
C GLY A 8 -10.73 -2.57 -0.32
N THR A 9 -10.65 -2.74 0.99
CA THR A 9 -11.22 -1.82 1.98
C THR A 9 -10.11 -1.27 2.86
N VAL A 10 -10.22 0.02 3.22
CA VAL A 10 -9.32 0.65 4.18
C VAL A 10 -9.59 0.10 5.57
N MET A 11 -8.65 -0.68 6.11
CA MET A 11 -8.75 -1.34 7.42
C MET A 11 -7.98 -0.61 8.52
N MET A 12 -7.03 0.25 8.14
CA MET A 12 -6.28 1.06 9.08
C MET A 12 -5.93 2.40 8.42
N PHE A 13 -6.31 3.49 9.08
CA PHE A 13 -5.95 4.83 8.63
C PHE A 13 -5.66 5.72 9.84
N LEU A 14 -4.45 6.26 9.89
CA LEU A 14 -3.99 7.07 11.02
C LEU A 14 -4.18 8.56 10.73
N PRO A 15 -4.46 9.40 11.75
CA PRO A 15 -4.63 10.84 11.57
C PRO A 15 -3.44 11.53 10.89
N SER A 16 -2.22 11.02 11.11
CA SER A 16 -1.00 11.51 10.49
C SER A 16 -0.84 11.13 9.02
N CYS A 17 -1.73 10.32 8.45
CA CYS A 17 -1.79 9.99 7.02
C CYS A 17 -0.47 9.45 6.41
N HIS A 18 0.47 8.96 7.22
CA HIS A 18 1.76 8.44 6.74
C HIS A 18 1.70 6.96 6.34
N ALA A 19 0.63 6.25 6.74
CA ALA A 19 0.45 4.84 6.45
C ALA A 19 -1.03 4.51 6.24
N VAL A 20 -1.27 3.52 5.39
CA VAL A 20 -2.60 2.96 5.10
C VAL A 20 -2.53 1.44 5.12
N GLY A 21 -3.45 0.84 5.87
CA GLY A 21 -3.70 -0.60 5.85
C GLY A 21 -4.94 -0.91 5.02
N LEU A 22 -4.81 -1.84 4.08
CA LEU A 22 -5.87 -2.29 3.18
C LEU A 22 -6.09 -3.80 3.37
N GLN A 23 -7.33 -4.24 3.22
CA GLN A 23 -7.65 -5.66 3.08
C GLN A 23 -8.34 -5.87 1.73
N SER A 24 -7.81 -6.76 0.93
CA SER A 24 -8.41 -7.13 -0.35
C SER A 24 -9.67 -7.99 -0.17
N GLU A 25 -10.45 -8.10 -1.24
CA GLU A 25 -11.61 -9.00 -1.29
C GLU A 25 -11.25 -10.48 -1.06
N SER A 26 -10.00 -10.88 -1.33
CA SER A 26 -9.49 -12.24 -1.06
C SER A 26 -8.95 -12.44 0.36
N GLY A 27 -9.02 -11.41 1.21
CA GLY A 27 -8.53 -11.44 2.59
C GLY A 27 -7.04 -11.12 2.76
N LEU A 28 -6.30 -10.83 1.67
CA LEU A 28 -4.91 -10.36 1.77
C LEU A 28 -4.86 -8.99 2.47
N GLU A 29 -4.03 -8.84 3.48
CA GLU A 29 -3.82 -7.60 4.22
C GLU A 29 -2.50 -6.94 3.81
N LEU A 30 -2.60 -5.69 3.36
CA LEU A 30 -1.49 -4.88 2.87
C LEU A 30 -1.31 -3.65 3.76
N LEU A 31 -0.08 -3.35 4.17
CA LEU A 31 0.29 -2.12 4.84
C LEU A 31 1.30 -1.36 3.96
N ILE A 32 0.96 -0.12 3.61
CA ILE A 32 1.85 0.82 2.93
C ILE A 32 2.26 1.87 3.94
N HIS A 33 3.56 2.00 4.21
CA HIS A 33 4.13 2.96 5.15
C HIS A 33 5.05 3.91 4.40
N ILE A 34 4.71 5.20 4.31
CA ILE A 34 5.42 6.19 3.49
C ILE A 34 6.57 6.79 4.29
N GLY A 35 7.80 6.45 3.91
CA GLY A 35 9.02 6.89 4.58
C GLY A 35 9.30 6.19 5.91
N ILE A 36 10.50 6.39 6.46
CA ILE A 36 10.90 5.83 7.77
C ILE A 36 10.72 6.89 8.86
N ASP A 37 10.13 6.52 9.99
CA ASP A 37 9.85 7.40 11.15
C ASP A 37 9.01 8.66 10.86
N THR A 38 8.35 8.72 9.69
CA THR A 38 7.52 9.85 9.23
C THR A 38 6.24 10.07 10.06
N VAL A 39 5.87 9.12 10.93
CA VAL A 39 4.84 9.33 11.96
C VAL A 39 5.12 10.58 12.80
N ASN A 40 6.41 10.89 13.02
CA ASN A 40 6.87 12.04 13.81
C ASN A 40 6.58 13.40 13.13
N LEU A 41 6.26 13.42 11.84
CA LEU A 41 5.80 14.61 11.14
C LEU A 41 4.37 15.03 11.55
N ASN A 42 3.65 14.16 12.27
CA ASN A 42 2.30 14.42 12.80
C ASN A 42 1.31 14.89 11.71
N GLY A 43 1.41 14.32 10.51
CA GLY A 43 0.54 14.65 9.37
C GLY A 43 0.99 15.85 8.54
N GLN A 44 2.08 16.53 8.91
CA GLN A 44 2.67 17.53 8.03
C GLN A 44 3.16 16.87 6.73
N HIS A 45 2.89 17.55 5.61
CA HIS A 45 3.25 17.12 4.26
C HIS A 45 2.48 15.90 3.75
N PHE A 46 1.46 15.43 4.46
CA PHE A 46 0.55 14.38 4.02
C PHE A 46 -0.88 14.92 3.89
N SER A 47 -1.63 14.36 2.95
CA SER A 47 -3.05 14.64 2.76
C SER A 47 -3.74 13.41 2.17
N SER A 48 -4.98 13.17 2.58
CA SER A 48 -5.82 12.12 2.04
C SER A 48 -7.29 12.46 2.30
N SER A 49 -8.17 12.02 1.42
CA SER A 49 -9.61 12.06 1.61
C SER A 49 -10.19 10.75 2.15
N LEU A 50 -9.36 9.71 2.29
CA LEU A 50 -9.79 8.39 2.72
C LEU A 50 -10.19 8.36 4.19
N LYS A 51 -11.10 7.44 4.49
CA LYS A 51 -11.56 7.11 5.83
C LYS A 51 -11.51 5.61 6.04
N LEU A 52 -11.50 5.22 7.30
CA LEU A 52 -11.64 3.83 7.69
C LEU A 52 -12.96 3.25 7.13
N GLY A 53 -12.88 2.11 6.46
CA GLY A 53 -14.01 1.43 5.83
C GLY A 53 -14.30 1.86 4.39
N ASP A 54 -13.58 2.83 3.82
CA ASP A 54 -13.75 3.19 2.41
C ASP A 54 -13.30 2.03 1.51
N GLU A 55 -14.06 1.81 0.43
CA GLU A 55 -13.66 0.90 -0.66
C GLU A 55 -12.71 1.63 -1.61
N VAL A 56 -11.63 0.94 -2.01
CA VAL A 56 -10.63 1.44 -2.95
C VAL A 56 -10.41 0.44 -4.07
N LYS A 57 -10.16 0.96 -5.27
CA LYS A 57 -9.84 0.19 -6.47
C LYS A 57 -8.45 0.54 -6.96
N ALA A 58 -7.86 -0.36 -7.74
CA ALA A 58 -6.56 -0.07 -8.34
C ALA A 58 -6.61 1.21 -9.18
N GLY A 59 -5.67 2.10 -8.89
CA GLY A 59 -5.58 3.43 -9.51
C GLY A 59 -6.15 4.57 -8.66
N ASP A 60 -6.93 4.26 -7.62
CA ASP A 60 -7.44 5.29 -6.71
C ASP A 60 -6.30 5.94 -5.90
N GLU A 61 -6.43 7.24 -5.65
CA GLU A 61 -5.47 7.98 -4.81
C GLU A 61 -5.67 7.58 -3.34
N LEU A 62 -4.61 7.02 -2.73
CA LEU A 62 -4.63 6.66 -1.32
C LEU A 62 -4.18 7.83 -0.43
N ILE A 63 -2.94 8.28 -0.62
CA ILE A 63 -2.31 9.34 0.14
C ILE A 63 -1.49 10.21 -0.82
N ARG A 64 -1.61 11.52 -0.68
CA ARG A 64 -0.79 12.51 -1.36
C ARG A 64 0.22 13.11 -0.37
N PHE A 65 1.48 13.17 -0.77
CA PHE A 65 2.55 13.70 0.07
C PHE A 65 3.58 14.52 -0.69
N ASP A 66 4.29 15.40 0.03
CA ASP A 66 5.36 16.24 -0.52
C ASP A 66 6.74 15.64 -0.23
N ILE A 67 7.31 14.98 -1.25
CA ILE A 67 8.64 14.37 -1.25
C ILE A 67 9.70 15.35 -0.75
N ALA A 68 9.79 16.53 -1.36
CA ALA A 68 10.85 17.50 -1.09
C ALA A 68 10.72 18.12 0.31
N ALA A 69 9.50 18.22 0.86
CA ALA A 69 9.31 18.67 2.23
C ALA A 69 9.72 17.59 3.26
N ILE A 70 9.38 16.33 3.01
CA ILE A 70 9.75 15.21 3.89
C ILE A 70 11.27 15.03 3.94
N GLU A 71 11.95 15.06 2.79
CA GLU A 71 13.41 14.97 2.72
C GLU A 71 14.08 16.14 3.44
N ARG A 72 13.58 17.38 3.26
CA ARG A 72 14.10 18.56 3.97
C ARG A 72 13.89 18.49 5.49
N ALA A 73 12.87 17.78 5.94
CA ALA A 73 12.63 17.53 7.35
C ALA A 73 13.57 16.44 7.92
N GLY A 74 14.38 15.78 7.08
CA GLY A 74 15.41 14.82 7.48
C GLY A 74 14.94 13.36 7.53
N TYR A 75 13.82 13.03 6.88
CA TYR A 75 13.27 11.68 6.87
C TYR A 75 13.58 10.96 5.55
N ASP A 76 13.78 9.65 5.64
CA ASP A 76 13.95 8.77 4.47
C ASP A 76 12.59 8.48 3.83
N LEU A 77 12.54 8.43 2.50
CA LEU A 77 11.34 8.12 1.71
C LEU A 77 11.24 6.65 1.29
N ILE A 78 12.13 5.78 1.76
CA ILE A 78 11.92 4.33 1.69
C ILE A 78 10.51 4.03 2.19
N THR A 79 9.69 3.48 1.29
CA THR A 79 8.25 3.23 1.53
C THR A 79 8.01 1.72 1.56
N PRO A 80 8.00 1.09 2.74
CA PRO A 80 7.68 -0.32 2.86
C PRO A 80 6.26 -0.61 2.36
N VAL A 81 6.16 -1.65 1.53
CA VAL A 81 4.89 -2.29 1.14
C VAL A 81 4.92 -3.69 1.72
N ILE A 82 4.10 -3.93 2.74
CA ILE A 82 4.18 -5.11 3.60
C ILE A 82 2.88 -5.89 3.48
N VAL A 83 2.96 -7.19 3.20
CA VAL A 83 1.82 -8.09 3.39
C VAL A 83 1.82 -8.58 4.83
N VAL A 84 0.80 -8.20 5.58
CA VAL A 84 0.69 -8.43 7.03
C VAL A 84 0.42 -9.89 7.35
N ASN A 85 -0.47 -10.52 6.58
CA ASN A 85 -0.85 -11.93 6.73
C ASN A 85 -0.18 -12.83 5.67
N GLY A 86 1.04 -12.49 5.24
CA GLY A 86 1.82 -13.28 4.30
C GLY A 86 2.25 -14.61 4.93
N ASP A 87 1.51 -15.69 4.65
CA ASP A 87 1.85 -17.04 5.06
C ASP A 87 1.56 -18.07 3.95
N LYS A 88 1.53 -19.37 4.29
CA LYS A 88 1.27 -20.46 3.34
C LYS A 88 -0.08 -20.33 2.61
N GLN A 89 -1.04 -19.62 3.17
CA GLN A 89 -2.38 -19.37 2.61
C GLN A 89 -2.35 -18.25 1.56
N HIS A 90 -1.33 -17.40 1.59
CA HIS A 90 -1.17 -16.27 0.68
C HIS A 90 0.25 -16.23 0.06
N PRO A 91 0.62 -17.20 -0.80
CA PRO A 91 1.94 -17.24 -1.41
C PRO A 91 2.16 -16.03 -2.33
N LEU A 92 3.27 -15.34 -2.14
CA LEU A 92 3.64 -14.13 -2.87
C LEU A 92 4.98 -14.30 -3.57
N TRP A 93 5.08 -13.77 -4.78
CA TRP A 93 6.32 -13.66 -5.53
C TRP A 93 6.57 -12.19 -5.84
N THR A 94 7.81 -11.74 -5.66
CA THR A 94 8.23 -10.44 -6.19
C THR A 94 8.48 -10.58 -7.69
N THR A 95 8.23 -9.53 -8.45
CA THR A 95 8.47 -9.56 -9.90
C THR A 95 9.96 -9.62 -10.26
N GLY A 96 10.86 -9.40 -9.29
CA GLY A 96 12.31 -9.39 -9.49
C GLY A 96 12.81 -8.18 -10.27
N ALA A 97 11.92 -7.24 -10.61
CA ALA A 97 12.27 -6.02 -11.31
C ALA A 97 13.07 -5.09 -10.39
N PRO A 98 14.23 -4.54 -10.85
CA PRO A 98 15.02 -3.61 -10.05
C PRO A 98 14.36 -2.23 -9.94
N GLN A 99 13.44 -1.93 -10.84
CA GLN A 99 12.66 -0.70 -10.90
C GLN A 99 11.26 -1.04 -11.42
N VAL A 100 10.26 -0.35 -10.89
CA VAL A 100 8.86 -0.41 -11.33
C VAL A 100 8.34 1.01 -11.52
N ASP A 101 7.48 1.20 -12.52
CA ASP A 101 6.76 2.46 -12.75
C ASP A 101 5.29 2.36 -12.28
N TYR A 102 4.58 3.49 -12.29
CA TYR A 102 3.16 3.50 -11.94
C TYR A 102 2.36 2.59 -12.86
N GLY A 103 1.63 1.64 -12.28
CA GLY A 103 0.83 0.65 -12.99
C GLY A 103 1.53 -0.69 -13.21
N ASP A 104 2.85 -0.78 -12.96
CA ASP A 104 3.58 -2.04 -13.01
C ASP A 104 3.30 -2.91 -11.78
N ALA A 105 3.41 -4.23 -11.97
CA ALA A 105 3.29 -5.18 -10.88
C ALA A 105 4.53 -5.15 -9.98
N LEU A 106 4.33 -4.92 -8.68
CA LEU A 106 5.37 -5.01 -7.66
C LEU A 106 5.49 -6.45 -7.10
N MET A 107 4.35 -7.10 -6.86
CA MET A 107 4.23 -8.46 -6.34
C MET A 107 3.07 -9.17 -7.04
N THR A 108 3.14 -10.49 -7.12
CA THR A 108 2.07 -11.33 -7.62
C THR A 108 1.70 -12.39 -6.59
N GLN A 109 0.40 -12.68 -6.49
CA GLN A 109 -0.14 -13.81 -5.76
C GLN A 109 -0.58 -14.87 -6.78
N ALA A 110 -0.38 -16.14 -6.47
CA ALA A 110 -0.92 -17.22 -7.29
C ALA A 110 -2.43 -17.21 -7.08
N ALA A 111 -3.19 -17.13 -8.17
CA ALA A 111 -4.59 -17.47 -8.12
C ALA A 111 -4.69 -18.91 -7.62
N GLU A 112 -5.57 -19.14 -6.65
CA GLU A 112 -5.98 -20.50 -6.28
C GLU A 112 -6.44 -21.18 -7.58
N GLU A 113 -5.79 -22.28 -7.98
CA GLU A 113 -6.33 -23.14 -9.02
C GLU A 113 -7.67 -23.62 -8.50
N VAL A 114 -8.76 -23.05 -9.02
CA VAL A 114 -10.11 -23.57 -8.84
C VAL A 114 -10.11 -24.97 -9.48
N ARG A 115 -9.77 -25.97 -8.67
CA ARG A 115 -9.98 -27.37 -8.99
C ARG A 115 -11.48 -27.60 -8.99
N GLY A 116 -12.06 -27.53 -10.18
CA GLY A 116 -13.32 -28.22 -10.50
C GLY A 116 -13.14 -29.73 -10.50
#